data_AF-A0A520TA24-F1
#
_entry.id   AF-A0A520TA24-F1
#
_cell.length_a   1.000
_cell.length_b   1.000
_cell.length_c   1.000
_cell.angle_alpha   90.00
_cell.angle_beta   90.00
_cell.angle_gamma   90.00
#
_symmetry.space_group_name_H-M   'P 1'
#
loop_
_entity.id
_entity.type
_entity.pdbx_description
1 polymer ?
#
loop_
_entity_poly.entity_id
_entity_poly.type
_entity_poly.pdbx_seq_one_letter_code
_entity_poly.pdbx_strand_id
1 'polypeptide(L)'
;MVTRKSFSRPVTKTSNPQPKNKNSKDWIIWAAWADRVTFEDIKRETGKSESEVIKIMRTSLKPSSFKLWRKRVHNKSIKNLKKFREKRLKIRDKSFKKILENDS
;
A
#
# COMPACT_ATOMS: atom_id res chain seq x y z
N MET A 1 -31.63 18.53 -26.49
CA MET A 1 -30.49 17.61 -26.24
C MET A 1 -30.11 17.73 -24.77
N VAL A 2 -30.30 16.68 -23.96
CA VAL A 2 -30.02 16.73 -22.50
C VAL A 2 -28.52 16.46 -22.29
N THR A 3 -27.77 17.50 -21.92
CA THR A 3 -26.36 17.34 -21.52
C THR A 3 -26.30 16.62 -20.18
N ARG A 4 -25.84 15.37 -20.17
CA ARG A 4 -25.60 14.61 -18.93
C ARG A 4 -24.52 15.33 -18.12
N LYS A 5 -24.89 15.88 -16.97
CA LYS A 5 -23.98 16.44 -15.97
C LYS A 5 -22.90 15.40 -15.68
N SER A 6 -21.62 15.73 -15.90
CA SER A 6 -20.52 14.79 -15.64
C SER A 6 -20.61 14.36 -14.17
N PHE A 7 -20.80 13.07 -13.93
CA PHE A 7 -20.79 12.52 -12.58
C PHE A 7 -19.35 12.59 -12.07
N SER A 8 -18.94 13.76 -11.57
CA SER A 8 -17.67 13.93 -10.89
C SER A 8 -17.78 13.17 -9.59
N ARG A 9 -17.32 11.91 -9.61
CA ARG A 9 -17.17 11.08 -8.41
C ARG A 9 -16.50 11.96 -7.33
N PRO A 10 -17.03 12.00 -6.09
CA PRO A 10 -16.37 12.76 -5.05
C PRO A 10 -14.97 12.18 -4.86
N VAL A 11 -13.95 12.97 -5.20
CA VAL A 11 -12.56 12.59 -4.96
C VAL A 11 -12.42 12.57 -3.44
N THR A 12 -12.15 11.40 -2.88
CA THR A 12 -11.78 11.32 -1.47
C THR A 12 -10.58 12.23 -1.27
N LYS A 13 -10.69 13.23 -0.38
CA LYS A 13 -9.59 14.13 -0.04
C LYS A 13 -8.51 13.34 0.71
N THR A 14 -7.74 12.52 -0.02
CA THR A 14 -6.58 11.82 0.53
C THR A 14 -5.46 12.83 0.67
N SER A 15 -4.84 12.88 1.85
CA SER A 15 -3.75 13.82 2.15
C SER A 15 -2.54 13.69 1.22
N ASN A 16 -2.37 12.54 0.54
CA ASN A 16 -1.30 12.33 -0.43
C ASN A 16 -1.85 11.67 -1.73
N PRO A 17 -2.37 12.46 -2.69
CA PRO A 17 -2.89 11.94 -3.95
C PRO A 17 -1.77 11.32 -4.80
N GLN A 18 -2.16 10.44 -5.73
CA GLN A 18 -1.21 9.86 -6.69
C GLN A 18 -0.59 10.97 -7.55
N PRO A 19 0.75 11.03 -7.66
CA PRO A 19 1.39 11.98 -8.55
C PRO A 19 1.04 11.63 -10.01
N LYS A 20 0.70 12.66 -10.79
CA LYS A 20 0.29 12.50 -12.19
C LYS A 20 1.42 12.00 -13.09
N ASN A 21 2.67 12.30 -12.73
CA ASN A 21 3.86 11.95 -13.51
C ASN A 21 4.50 10.67 -12.97
N LYS A 22 4.41 9.58 -13.73
CA LYS A 22 4.86 8.25 -13.29
C LYS A 22 6.38 8.08 -13.21
N ASN A 23 7.13 8.87 -13.99
CA ASN A 23 8.59 8.75 -14.06
C ASN A 23 9.32 9.76 -13.14
N SER A 24 8.58 10.49 -12.32
CA SER A 24 9.16 11.49 -11.41
C SER A 24 9.62 10.87 -10.09
N LYS A 25 10.59 11.52 -9.44
CA LYS A 25 11.10 11.12 -8.11
C LYS A 25 9.97 11.03 -7.08
N ASP A 26 8.97 11.91 -7.17
CA ASP A 26 7.80 11.91 -6.30
C ASP A 26 6.94 10.66 -6.46
N TRP A 27 6.85 10.11 -7.68
CA TRP A 27 6.16 8.84 -7.91
C TRP A 27 6.91 7.68 -7.27
N ILE A 28 8.25 7.66 -7.36
CA ILE A 28 9.06 6.62 -6.69
C ILE A 28 8.85 6.68 -5.17
N ILE A 29 8.84 7.88 -4.58
CA ILE A 29 8.59 8.07 -3.15
C ILE A 29 7.17 7.62 -2.79
N TRP A 30 6.17 8.01 -3.58
CA TRP A 30 4.78 7.61 -3.38
C TRP A 30 4.60 6.09 -3.46
N ALA A 31 5.16 5.48 -4.51
CA ALA A 31 5.12 4.04 -4.76
C ALA A 31 5.86 3.25 -3.67
N ALA A 32 7.03 3.72 -3.23
CA ALA A 32 7.80 3.08 -2.17
C ALA A 32 7.10 3.12 -0.79
N TRP A 33 6.22 4.10 -0.54
CA TRP A 33 5.37 4.13 0.65
C TRP A 33 4.07 3.34 0.50
N ALA A 34 3.62 3.08 -0.72
CA ALA A 34 2.38 2.38 -0.99
C ALA A 34 2.52 0.88 -0.74
N ASP A 35 1.83 0.36 0.27
CA ASP A 35 1.92 -1.06 0.67
C ASP A 35 1.50 -2.06 -0.42
N ARG A 36 0.81 -1.59 -1.47
CA ARG A 36 0.31 -2.42 -2.59
C ARG A 36 1.22 -2.36 -3.83
N VAL A 37 2.35 -1.68 -3.75
CA VAL A 37 3.30 -1.55 -4.86
C VAL A 37 4.59 -2.27 -4.47
N THR A 38 5.03 -3.20 -5.32
CA THR A 38 6.27 -3.94 -5.08
C THR A 38 7.46 -3.22 -5.70
N PHE A 39 8.68 -3.55 -5.26
CA PHE A 39 9.90 -3.04 -5.91
C PHE A 39 10.03 -3.52 -7.36
N GLU A 40 9.45 -4.67 -7.71
CA GLU A 40 9.38 -5.16 -9.09
C GLU A 40 8.46 -4.30 -9.96
N ASP A 41 7.30 -3.90 -9.43
CA ASP A 41 6.40 -2.97 -10.14
C ASP A 41 7.06 -1.61 -10.36
N ILE A 42 7.77 -1.10 -9.35
CA ILE A 42 8.55 0.14 -9.46
C ILE A 42 9.64 -0.01 -10.53
N LYS A 43 10.35 -1.13 -10.55
CA LYS A 43 11.37 -1.43 -11.57
C LYS A 43 10.77 -1.52 -12.96
N ARG A 44 9.57 -2.10 -13.11
CA ARG A 44 8.88 -2.20 -14.41
C ARG A 44 8.47 -0.82 -14.94
N GLU A 45 7.97 0.07 -14.08
CA GLU A 45 7.51 1.39 -14.50
C GLU A 45 8.67 2.39 -14.69
N THR A 46 9.67 2.36 -13.82
CA THR A 46 10.73 3.38 -13.76
C THR A 46 12.11 2.89 -14.19
N GLY A 47 12.29 1.58 -14.39
CA GLY A 47 13.58 0.95 -14.63
C GLY A 47 14.48 0.85 -13.40
N LYS A 48 14.05 1.37 -12.24
CA LYS A 48 14.88 1.47 -11.03
C LYS A 48 14.89 0.20 -10.21
N SER A 49 16.08 -0.28 -9.89
CA SER A 49 16.26 -1.42 -8.99
C SER A 49 15.92 -1.07 -7.54
N GLU A 50 15.68 -2.08 -6.70
CA GLU A 50 15.39 -1.90 -5.27
C GLU A 50 16.49 -1.07 -4.58
N SER A 51 17.76 -1.32 -4.90
CA SER A 51 18.89 -0.59 -4.29
C SER A 51 18.86 0.90 -4.64
N GLU A 52 18.52 1.25 -5.88
CA GLU A 52 18.35 2.63 -6.32
C GLU A 52 17.16 3.30 -5.64
N VAL A 53 16.04 2.60 -5.50
CA VAL A 53 14.86 3.10 -4.77
C VAL A 53 15.21 3.37 -3.30
N ILE A 54 15.95 2.46 -2.64
CA ILE A 54 16.44 2.66 -1.27
C ILE A 54 17.35 3.89 -1.19
N LYS A 55 18.25 4.07 -2.17
CA LYS A 55 19.15 5.24 -2.23
C LYS A 55 18.36 6.54 -2.37
N ILE A 56 17.39 6.56 -3.28
CA ILE A 56 16.47 7.70 -3.48
C ILE A 56 15.74 8.01 -2.18
N MET A 57 15.12 7.02 -1.55
CA MET A 57 14.38 7.16 -0.30
C MET A 57 15.26 7.67 0.84
N ARG A 58 16.52 7.20 0.93
CA ARG A 58 17.49 7.66 1.93
C ARG A 58 17.88 9.12 1.73
N THR A 59 17.98 9.60 0.48
CA THR A 59 18.29 11.01 0.19
C THR A 59 17.09 11.94 0.32
N SER A 60 15.88 11.42 0.11
CA SER A 60 14.66 12.22 0.07
C SER A 60 13.94 12.36 1.41
N LEU A 61 14.14 11.43 2.34
CA LEU A 61 13.45 11.42 3.62
C LEU A 61 14.36 11.85 4.77
N LYS A 62 13.75 12.42 5.81
CA LYS A 62 14.41 12.61 7.11
C LYS A 62 14.85 11.26 7.70
N PRO A 63 15.98 11.18 8.43
CA PRO A 63 16.50 9.92 8.98
C PRO A 63 15.48 9.13 9.82
N SER A 64 14.66 9.82 10.62
CA SER A 64 13.60 9.21 11.43
C SER A 64 12.50 8.58 10.57
N SER A 65 12.03 9.30 9.54
CA SER A 65 11.05 8.80 8.57
C SER A 65 11.60 7.62 7.76
N PHE A 66 12.88 7.68 7.35
CA PHE A 66 13.54 6.58 6.64
C PHE A 66 13.65 5.33 7.52
N LYS A 67 14.01 5.46 8.80
CA LYS A 67 14.04 4.34 9.75
C LYS A 67 12.65 3.70 9.89
N LEU A 68 11.58 4.51 9.97
CA LEU A 68 10.21 3.99 10.02
C LEU A 68 9.81 3.29 8.72
N TRP A 69 10.15 3.86 7.57
CA TRP A 69 9.93 3.22 6.28
C TRP A 69 10.67 1.90 6.16
N ARG A 70 11.95 1.84 6.54
CA ARG A 70 12.74 0.60 6.57
C ARG A 70 12.11 -0.44 7.49
N LYS A 71 11.70 -0.05 8.70
CA LYS A 71 10.98 -0.94 9.62
C LYS A 71 9.70 -1.46 8.96
N ARG A 72 8.96 -0.65 8.20
CA ARG A 72 7.77 -1.08 7.46
C ARG A 72 8.10 -1.99 6.30
N VAL A 73 9.06 -1.67 5.44
CA VAL A 73 9.47 -2.55 4.32
C VAL A 73 9.94 -3.92 4.84
N HIS A 74 10.64 -3.94 5.97
CA HIS A 74 11.14 -5.16 6.58
C HIS A 74 10.05 -5.92 7.38
N ASN A 75 9.15 -5.23 8.09
CA ASN A 75 8.13 -5.84 8.96
C ASN A 75 6.76 -6.04 8.29
N LYS A 76 6.37 -5.24 7.28
CA LYS A 76 5.20 -5.49 6.43
C LYS A 76 5.55 -6.59 5.43
N SER A 77 5.74 -7.77 5.98
CA SER A 77 5.35 -8.99 5.32
C SER A 77 3.82 -9.06 5.30
N ILE A 78 3.21 -8.47 4.28
CA ILE A 78 2.05 -9.10 3.63
C ILE A 78 2.58 -10.10 2.57
N LYS A 79 3.79 -10.64 2.75
CA LYS A 79 4.37 -11.62 1.82
C LYS A 79 3.77 -13.02 2.02
N ASN A 80 3.03 -13.27 3.09
CA ASN A 80 2.28 -14.52 3.28
C ASN A 80 0.79 -14.31 2.95
N LEU A 81 0.47 -14.31 1.65
CA LEU A 81 -0.89 -14.33 1.12
C LEU A 81 -1.74 -15.43 1.80
N LYS A 82 -1.11 -16.57 2.14
CA LYS A 82 -1.70 -17.71 2.86
C LYS A 82 -2.14 -17.36 4.28
N LYS A 83 -1.24 -16.82 5.12
CA LYS A 83 -1.57 -16.38 6.51
C LYS A 83 -2.62 -15.27 6.54
N PHE A 84 -2.61 -14.40 5.54
CA PHE A 84 -3.62 -13.35 5.42
C PHE A 84 -5.01 -13.93 5.09
N ARG A 85 -5.08 -14.88 4.16
CA ARG A 85 -6.33 -15.56 3.77
C ARG A 85 -6.90 -16.38 4.95
N GLU A 86 -6.06 -17.09 5.69
CA GLU A 86 -6.44 -17.85 6.89
C GLU A 86 -7.03 -16.96 8.00
N LYS A 87 -6.39 -15.81 8.32
CA LYS A 87 -6.94 -14.86 9.30
C LYS A 87 -8.31 -14.33 8.89
N ARG A 88 -8.49 -14.00 7.61
CA ARG A 88 -9.77 -13.50 7.06
C ARG A 88 -10.88 -14.55 7.11
N LEU A 89 -10.56 -15.82 6.88
CA LEU A 89 -11.51 -16.92 6.96
C LEU A 89 -11.97 -17.13 8.40
N LYS A 90 -11.06 -17.15 9.37
CA LYS A 90 -11.39 -17.24 10.82
C LYS A 90 -12.31 -16.11 11.30
N ILE A 91 -12.12 -14.90 10.78
CA ILE A 91 -12.97 -13.73 11.13
C ILE A 91 -14.36 -13.81 10.48
N ARG A 92 -14.48 -14.43 9.30
CA ARG A 92 -15.74 -14.56 8.54
C ARG A 92 -16.59 -15.77 8.96
N ASP A 93 -15.99 -16.72 9.67
CA ASP A 93 -16.66 -17.95 10.06
C ASP A 93 -17.59 -17.71 11.26
N LYS A 94 -18.90 -17.61 11.00
CA LYS A 94 -19.95 -17.39 12.02
C LYS A 94 -20.08 -18.57 13.00
N SER A 95 -19.54 -19.74 12.65
CA SER A 95 -19.55 -20.96 13.45
C SER A 95 -18.78 -20.78 14.77
N PHE A 96 -17.69 -20.02 14.76
CA PHE A 96 -16.84 -19.82 15.94
C PHE A 96 -17.53 -18.95 17.01
N LYS A 97 -18.37 -17.98 16.57
CA LYS A 97 -19.16 -17.14 17.47
C LYS A 97 -20.24 -17.94 18.20
N LYS A 98 -20.81 -18.94 17.52
CA LYS A 98 -21.83 -19.84 18.07
C LYS A 98 -21.27 -20.82 19.11
N ILE A 99 -20.00 -21.22 19.02
CA ILE A 99 -19.37 -22.10 20.02
C ILE A 99 -19.12 -21.34 21.34
N LEU A 100 -18.65 -20.08 21.27
CA LEU A 100 -18.39 -19.26 22.47
C LEU A 100 -19.66 -18.83 23.22
N GLU A 101 -20.80 -18.69 22.54
CA GLU A 101 -22.09 -18.34 23.17
C GLU A 101 -22.79 -19.54 23.84
N ASN A 102 -22.38 -20.79 23.55
CA ASN A 102 -22.99 -21.99 24.15
C ASN A 102 -22.21 -22.57 25.35
N ASP A 103 -21.01 -22.04 25.65
CA ASP A 103 -20.17 -22.44 26.80
C ASP A 103 -20.24 -21.41 27.97
N SER A 104 -21.29 -20.58 28.03
CA SER A 104 -21.56 -19.62 29.13
C SER A 104 -22.94 -19.82 29.75
#